data_AF-A0A849BQH7-F1
#
_entry.id   AF-A0A849BQH7-F1
#
_cell.length_a   1.000
_cell.length_b   1.000
_cell.length_c   1.000
_cell.angle_alpha   90.00
_cell.angle_beta   90.00
_cell.angle_gamma   90.00
#
_symmetry.space_group_name_H-M   'P 1'
#
loop_
_entity.id
_entity.type
_entity.pdbx_description
1 polymer ?
#
loop_
_entity_poly.entity_id
_entity_poly.type
_entity_poly.pdbx_seq_one_letter_code
_entity_poly.pdbx_strand_id
1 'polypeptide(L)'
;MAHGLRLLLDGHPGRRPRGHDRARRAGREPGAPPRGPAQPHREPQVFERGGYWYLTAAWDFCCQGVDSTYRTVVGRSTSPDGPFVDRDGVPMREGGGTVLLDDRGDQVGPGALDVLEDRGLLYGVHHYYDAATGGTIRMQVREVEWEDGWPVFPAGPDEG
;
A
#
# COMPACT_ATOMS: atom_id res chain seq x y z
N MET A 1 13.19 10.29 31.54
CA MET A 1 11.81 9.95 31.92
C MET A 1 10.97 10.10 30.65
N ALA A 2 10.58 8.99 30.02
CA ALA A 2 9.79 9.03 28.79
C ALA A 2 8.45 8.33 29.08
N HIS A 3 7.37 9.08 28.95
CA HIS A 3 6.02 8.55 29.05
C HIS A 3 5.68 7.85 27.73
N GLY A 4 5.75 6.50 27.75
CA GLY A 4 5.34 5.68 26.62
C GLY A 4 3.81 5.57 26.57
N LEU A 5 3.22 5.94 25.43
CA LEU A 5 1.83 5.63 25.12
C LEU A 5 1.74 4.13 24.84
N ARG A 6 1.12 3.40 25.77
CA ARG A 6 0.88 1.96 25.68
C ARG A 6 -0.42 1.75 24.90
N LEU A 7 -0.34 1.43 23.61
CA LEU A 7 -1.53 1.01 22.87
C LEU A 7 -1.84 -0.45 23.26
N LEU A 8 -2.78 -0.63 24.18
CA LEU A 8 -3.34 -1.93 24.54
C LEU A 8 -4.35 -2.31 23.45
N LEU A 9 -4.02 -3.31 22.64
CA LEU A 9 -4.98 -4.00 21.79
C LEU A 9 -5.68 -5.06 22.65
N ASP A 10 -6.74 -4.68 23.36
CA ASP A 10 -7.61 -5.66 24.02
C ASP A 10 -8.48 -6.33 22.95
N GLY A 11 -8.13 -7.58 22.64
CA GLY A 11 -8.93 -8.47 21.80
C GLY A 11 -10.23 -8.83 22.51
N HIS A 12 -11.37 -8.63 21.84
CA HIS A 12 -12.67 -9.07 22.34
C HIS A 12 -13.19 -10.28 21.55
N PRO A 13 -13.73 -11.31 22.21
CA PRO A 13 -14.10 -12.56 21.56
C PRO A 13 -15.50 -12.48 20.93
N GLY A 14 -15.58 -12.95 19.69
CA GLY A 14 -16.70 -13.74 19.19
C GLY A 14 -18.07 -13.07 19.04
N ARG A 15 -18.38 -12.64 17.81
CA ARG A 15 -19.76 -12.69 17.31
C ARG A 15 -19.77 -13.09 15.83
N ARG A 16 -20.20 -14.32 15.53
CA ARG A 16 -20.36 -14.81 14.16
C ARG A 16 -21.57 -14.13 13.50
N PRO A 17 -21.43 -13.45 12.35
CA PRO A 17 -22.57 -13.11 11.52
C PRO A 17 -23.08 -14.37 10.82
N ARG A 18 -24.41 -14.52 10.82
CA ARG A 18 -25.13 -15.60 10.14
C ARG A 18 -24.95 -15.46 8.63
N GLY A 19 -24.87 -16.61 7.97
CA GLY A 19 -24.55 -16.71 6.55
C GLY A 19 -25.46 -15.88 5.65
N HIS A 20 -24.82 -15.20 4.71
CA HIS A 20 -25.41 -14.83 3.44
C HIS A 20 -24.59 -15.47 2.32
N ASP A 21 -25.35 -16.18 1.49
CA ASP A 21 -25.06 -16.80 0.20
C ASP A 21 -23.64 -16.62 -0.38
N ARG A 22 -22.99 -17.76 -0.65
CA ARG A 22 -21.79 -17.84 -1.50
C ARG A 22 -22.19 -17.56 -2.94
N ALA A 23 -22.34 -16.30 -3.30
CA ALA A 23 -22.60 -15.88 -4.67
C ALA A 23 -21.33 -15.28 -5.30
N ARG A 24 -20.67 -16.14 -6.09
CA ARG A 24 -19.92 -15.84 -7.32
C ARG A 24 -18.53 -15.20 -7.16
N ARG A 25 -17.54 -16.03 -7.52
CA ARG A 25 -16.27 -15.61 -8.11
C ARG A 25 -16.54 -14.52 -9.16
N ALA A 26 -16.16 -13.28 -8.88
CA ALA A 26 -15.96 -12.29 -9.91
C ALA A 26 -14.45 -12.18 -10.13
N GLY A 27 -13.92 -13.00 -11.04
CA GLY A 27 -12.76 -12.55 -11.80
C GLY A 27 -13.18 -11.27 -12.52
N ARG A 28 -12.31 -10.27 -12.49
CA ARG A 28 -12.38 -8.97 -13.19
C ARG A 28 -13.48 -8.93 -14.27
N GLU A 29 -14.50 -8.10 -14.06
CA GLU A 29 -15.51 -7.80 -15.06
C GLU A 29 -14.84 -7.46 -16.41
N PRO A 30 -15.27 -8.07 -17.53
CA PRO A 30 -14.87 -7.64 -18.87
C PRO A 30 -15.35 -6.21 -19.09
N GLY A 31 -14.49 -5.22 -18.87
CA GLY A 31 -14.85 -3.80 -18.99
C GLY A 31 -14.12 -2.84 -18.07
N ALA A 32 -13.37 -3.33 -17.06
CA ALA A 32 -12.48 -2.47 -16.29
C ALA A 32 -11.53 -1.74 -17.27
N PRO A 33 -11.50 -0.38 -17.26
CA PRO A 33 -10.78 0.39 -18.25
C PRO A 33 -9.32 -0.08 -18.31
N PRO A 34 -8.70 -0.12 -19.49
CA PRO A 34 -7.27 -0.42 -19.58
C PRO A 34 -6.52 0.54 -18.65
N ARG A 35 -5.56 0.01 -17.88
CA ARG A 35 -4.65 0.82 -17.07
C ARG A 35 -4.08 1.89 -18.01
N GLY A 36 -4.45 3.15 -17.78
CA GLY A 36 -4.03 4.27 -18.62
C GLY A 36 -2.52 4.50 -18.50
N PRO A 37 -1.95 5.48 -19.22
CA PRO A 37 -0.60 5.94 -18.89
C PRO A 37 -0.57 6.31 -17.39
N ALA A 38 0.53 5.99 -16.70
CA ALA A 38 0.70 6.27 -15.28
C ALA A 38 0.31 7.74 -15.01
N GLN A 39 -0.73 7.90 -14.20
CA GLN A 39 -1.27 9.21 -13.82
C GLN A 39 -0.29 9.90 -12.84
N PRO A 40 -0.36 11.23 -12.67
CA PRO A 40 0.60 11.96 -11.85
C PRO A 40 0.72 11.35 -10.45
N HIS A 41 1.96 11.19 -10.00
CA HIS A 41 2.33 10.80 -8.65
C HIS A 41 1.63 11.71 -7.64
N ARG A 42 0.66 11.17 -6.89
CA ARG A 42 -0.06 11.88 -5.82
C ARG A 42 0.26 11.25 -4.47
N GLU A 43 -0.09 11.96 -3.39
CA GLU A 43 0.10 11.49 -2.00
C GLU A 43 1.55 11.05 -1.72
N PRO A 44 2.53 11.95 -1.91
CA PRO A 44 3.93 11.61 -1.70
C PRO A 44 4.23 11.44 -0.21
N GLN A 45 4.96 10.39 0.12
CA GLN A 45 5.59 10.22 1.43
C GLN A 45 7.07 9.91 1.25
N VAL A 46 7.91 10.63 1.99
CA VAL A 46 9.38 10.46 1.98
C VAL A 46 9.86 9.95 3.33
N PHE A 47 10.71 8.93 3.32
CA PHE A 47 11.36 8.40 4.51
C PHE A 47 12.81 7.99 4.21
N GLU A 48 13.65 7.91 5.25
CA GLU A 48 15.07 7.55 5.14
C GLU A 48 15.31 6.15 5.69
N ARG A 49 16.20 5.40 5.04
CA ARG A 49 16.81 4.21 5.63
C ARG A 49 18.14 3.90 4.96
N GLY A 50 19.17 3.67 5.78
CA GLY A 50 20.43 3.11 5.31
C GLY A 50 21.16 4.01 4.31
N GLY A 51 21.03 5.32 4.44
CA GLY A 51 21.66 6.31 3.57
C GLY A 51 20.92 6.59 2.27
N TYR A 52 19.72 6.03 2.09
CA TYR A 52 18.82 6.33 0.99
C TYR A 52 17.54 6.99 1.49
N TRP A 53 17.05 7.93 0.69
CA TRP A 53 15.71 8.50 0.78
C TRP A 53 14.79 7.73 -0.16
N TYR A 54 13.64 7.31 0.33
CA TYR A 54 12.62 6.62 -0.43
C TYR A 54 11.43 7.56 -0.59
N LEU A 55 11.00 7.78 -1.83
CA LEU A 55 9.78 8.50 -2.16
C LEU A 55 8.74 7.47 -2.59
N THR A 56 7.69 7.34 -1.78
CA THR A 56 6.49 6.65 -2.18
C THR A 56 5.52 7.64 -2.78
N ALA A 57 4.75 7.17 -3.75
CA ALA A 57 3.68 7.94 -4.35
C ALA A 57 2.64 7.00 -4.93
N ALA A 58 1.46 7.54 -5.21
CA ALA A 58 0.40 6.78 -5.81
C ALA A 58 0.33 6.94 -7.32
N TRP A 59 0.06 5.81 -7.98
CA TRP A 59 -0.36 5.74 -9.37
C TRP A 59 -1.86 5.55 -9.49
N ASP A 60 -2.37 5.99 -10.63
CA ASP A 60 -3.74 5.76 -11.11
C ASP A 60 -4.82 6.40 -10.22
N PHE A 61 -5.96 5.71 -10.00
CA PHE A 61 -7.17 6.32 -9.45
C PHE A 61 -7.64 5.66 -8.15
N CYS A 62 -7.76 6.49 -7.11
CA CYS A 62 -8.45 6.15 -5.87
C CYS A 62 -9.95 6.40 -5.99
N CYS A 63 -10.65 6.12 -4.89
CA CYS A 63 -11.92 6.76 -4.57
C CYS A 63 -13.09 6.28 -5.45
N GLN A 64 -12.93 5.10 -6.03
CA GLN A 64 -13.92 4.42 -6.87
C GLN A 64 -14.37 3.09 -6.24
N GLY A 65 -14.16 2.91 -4.93
CA GLY A 65 -14.49 1.66 -4.25
C GLY A 65 -13.70 0.50 -4.84
N VAL A 66 -14.39 -0.61 -5.12
CA VAL A 66 -13.82 -1.81 -5.75
C VAL A 66 -13.41 -1.61 -7.21
N ASP A 67 -13.76 -0.48 -7.83
CA ASP A 67 -13.32 -0.13 -9.20
C ASP A 67 -12.03 0.71 -9.19
N SER A 68 -11.46 1.00 -8.02
CA SER A 68 -10.20 1.74 -7.90
C SER A 68 -9.06 0.97 -8.54
N THR A 69 -8.18 1.69 -9.25
CA THR A 69 -6.97 1.11 -9.87
C THR A 69 -5.69 1.54 -9.14
N TYR A 70 -5.87 2.02 -7.91
CA TYR A 70 -4.85 2.69 -7.10
C TYR A 70 -3.68 1.78 -6.77
N ARG A 71 -2.45 2.28 -6.96
CA ARG A 71 -1.24 1.51 -6.66
C ARG A 71 -0.24 2.40 -5.95
N THR A 72 0.46 1.86 -4.96
CA THR A 72 1.59 2.57 -4.34
C THR A 72 2.87 2.15 -5.04
N VAL A 73 3.65 3.13 -5.49
CA VAL A 73 4.99 2.94 -6.04
C VAL A 73 6.05 3.59 -5.18
N VAL A 74 7.29 3.16 -5.34
CA VAL A 74 8.46 3.71 -4.66
C VAL A 74 9.62 3.95 -5.64
N GLY A 75 10.36 5.02 -5.40
CA GLY A 75 11.71 5.24 -5.91
C GLY A 75 12.65 5.62 -4.78
N ARG A 76 13.96 5.58 -5.01
CA ARG A 76 14.97 5.99 -4.03
C ARG A 76 15.99 6.98 -4.58
N SER A 77 16.62 7.73 -3.70
CA SER A 77 17.70 8.66 -3.98
C SER A 77 18.71 8.69 -2.84
N THR A 78 19.95 9.10 -3.12
CA THR A 78 20.93 9.40 -2.06
C THR A 78 20.79 10.82 -1.52
N SER A 79 19.89 11.63 -2.08
CA SER A 79 19.57 13.00 -1.66
C SER A 79 18.08 13.11 -1.32
N PRO A 80 17.68 13.86 -0.28
CA PRO A 80 16.27 14.08 0.03
C PRO A 80 15.52 14.80 -1.11
N ASP A 81 16.25 15.57 -1.92
CA ASP A 81 15.68 16.35 -3.04
C ASP A 81 15.67 15.57 -4.38
N GLY A 82 16.11 14.31 -4.36
CA GLY A 82 16.21 13.47 -5.55
C GLY A 82 17.48 13.72 -6.38
N PRO A 83 17.52 13.23 -7.63
CA PRO A 83 16.41 12.56 -8.32
C PRO A 83 16.08 11.20 -7.70
N PHE A 84 14.79 10.87 -7.63
CA PHE A 84 14.31 9.55 -7.23
C PHE A 84 14.17 8.68 -8.48
N VAL A 85 14.76 7.49 -8.43
CA VAL A 85 14.69 6.48 -9.49
C VAL A 85 14.11 5.19 -8.94
N ASP A 86 13.47 4.39 -9.78
CA ASP A 86 13.00 3.06 -9.39
C ASP A 86 14.12 2.00 -9.43
N ARG A 87 13.76 0.73 -9.18
CA ARG A 87 14.69 -0.41 -9.17
C ARG A 87 15.38 -0.63 -10.51
N ASP A 88 14.75 -0.24 -11.61
CA ASP A 88 15.30 -0.37 -12.96
C ASP A 88 16.07 0.90 -13.40
N GLY A 89 16.15 1.90 -12.52
CA GLY A 89 16.87 3.15 -12.77
C GLY A 89 16.07 4.20 -13.55
N VAL A 90 14.77 3.99 -13.75
CA VAL A 90 13.92 4.96 -14.45
C VAL A 90 13.54 6.09 -13.49
N PRO A 91 13.74 7.37 -13.88
CA PRO A 91 13.35 8.51 -13.05
C PRO A 91 11.85 8.52 -12.76
N MET A 92 11.46 8.73 -11.50
CA MET A 92 10.02 8.82 -11.15
C MET A 92 9.32 9.96 -11.89
N ARG A 93 10.03 11.06 -12.17
CA ARG A 93 9.49 12.19 -12.96
C ARG A 93 9.20 11.83 -14.43
N GLU A 94 9.73 10.71 -14.91
CA GLU A 94 9.57 10.19 -16.27
C GLU A 94 8.66 8.95 -16.32
N GLY A 95 7.91 8.70 -15.24
CA GLY A 95 7.00 7.56 -15.12
C GLY A 95 7.63 6.32 -14.49
N GLY A 96 8.86 6.43 -13.96
CA GLY A 96 9.46 5.40 -13.12
C GLY A 96 8.69 5.20 -11.81
N GLY A 97 8.84 4.02 -11.24
CA GLY A 97 8.28 3.63 -9.96
C GLY A 97 8.25 2.11 -9.80
N THR A 98 8.87 1.59 -8.76
CA THR A 98 8.74 0.18 -8.40
C THR A 98 7.43 0.00 -7.64
N VAL A 99 6.55 -0.89 -8.12
CA VAL A 99 5.29 -1.19 -7.43
C VAL A 99 5.57 -1.79 -6.06
N LEU A 100 5.05 -1.13 -5.03
CA LEU A 100 5.19 -1.51 -3.62
C LEU A 100 3.90 -2.14 -3.09
N LEU A 101 2.73 -1.62 -3.49
CA LEU A 101 1.40 -2.16 -3.19
C LEU A 101 0.55 -2.13 -4.47
N ASP A 102 -0.09 -3.26 -4.79
CA ASP A 102 -1.09 -3.45 -5.86
C ASP A 102 -2.19 -4.38 -5.30
N ASP A 103 -3.27 -4.56 -6.06
CA ASP A 103 -4.40 -5.39 -5.65
C ASP A 103 -3.95 -6.80 -5.23
N ARG A 104 -4.49 -7.29 -4.11
CA ARG A 104 -4.23 -8.64 -3.59
C ARG A 104 -5.47 -9.21 -2.91
N GLY A 105 -6.00 -10.31 -3.45
CA GLY A 105 -7.23 -10.91 -2.94
C GLY A 105 -8.38 -9.90 -2.98
N ASP A 106 -9.05 -9.71 -1.84
CA ASP A 106 -10.13 -8.72 -1.68
C ASP A 106 -9.62 -7.30 -1.35
N GLN A 107 -8.29 -7.09 -1.24
CA GLN A 107 -7.71 -5.77 -1.02
C GLN A 107 -7.50 -5.08 -2.35
N VAL A 108 -8.40 -4.15 -2.68
CA VAL A 108 -8.37 -3.38 -3.93
C VAL A 108 -7.84 -1.98 -3.66
N GLY A 109 -7.02 -1.47 -4.57
CA GLY A 109 -6.54 -0.09 -4.59
C GLY A 109 -5.75 0.34 -3.35
N PRO A 110 -4.74 -0.43 -2.88
CA PRO A 110 -3.99 -0.04 -1.69
C PRO A 110 -3.16 1.22 -1.92
N GLY A 111 -3.38 2.24 -1.09
CA GLY A 111 -2.65 3.50 -1.23
C GLY A 111 -2.79 4.47 -0.06
N ALA A 112 -2.36 5.71 -0.29
CA ALA A 112 -2.06 6.69 0.77
C ALA A 112 -1.11 6.08 1.81
N LEU A 113 0.00 5.49 1.34
CA LEU A 113 0.98 4.86 2.23
C LEU A 113 1.74 5.92 3.00
N ASP A 114 1.58 5.91 4.32
CA ASP A 114 2.47 6.57 5.26
C ASP A 114 3.46 5.56 5.86
N VAL A 115 4.63 6.05 6.25
CA VAL A 115 5.65 5.25 6.93
C VAL A 115 5.99 5.91 8.26
N LEU A 116 5.93 5.11 9.32
CA LEU A 116 6.29 5.51 10.69
C LEU A 116 7.39 4.61 11.24
N GLU A 117 8.25 5.19 12.08
CA GLU A 117 9.27 4.45 12.81
C GLU A 117 8.83 4.22 14.26
N ASP A 118 8.90 2.98 14.73
CA ASP A 118 8.84 2.65 16.17
C ASP A 118 9.98 1.70 16.51
N ARG A 119 10.79 2.06 17.50
CA ARG A 119 11.87 1.23 18.06
C ARG A 119 12.83 0.66 17.00
N GLY A 120 13.16 1.45 15.99
CA GLY A 120 14.09 1.08 14.91
C GLY A 120 13.49 0.17 13.84
N LEU A 121 12.18 -0.08 13.88
CA LEU A 121 11.42 -0.75 12.83
C LEU A 121 10.56 0.27 12.10
N LEU A 122 10.43 0.10 10.79
CA LEU A 122 9.52 0.89 9.96
C LEU A 122 8.22 0.14 9.76
N TYR A 123 7.10 0.85 9.89
CA TYR A 123 5.77 0.35 9.64
C TYR A 123 5.10 1.18 8.55
N GLY A 124 4.56 0.50 7.54
CA GLY A 124 3.71 1.07 6.52
C GLY A 124 2.25 1.08 6.99
N VAL A 125 1.58 2.21 6.84
CA VAL A 125 0.18 2.42 7.14
C VAL A 125 -0.52 2.86 5.88
N HIS A 126 -1.52 2.11 5.43
CA HIS A 126 -2.23 2.44 4.19
C HIS A 126 -3.67 1.95 4.23
N HIS A 127 -4.51 2.55 3.38
CA HIS A 127 -5.88 2.09 3.21
C HIS A 127 -6.02 1.19 1.99
N TYR A 128 -7.08 0.39 1.97
CA TYR A 128 -7.54 -0.33 0.78
C TYR A 128 -9.08 -0.43 0.79
N TYR A 129 -9.67 -0.74 -0.36
CA TYR A 129 -11.09 -1.04 -0.53
C TYR A 129 -11.31 -2.55 -0.38
N ASP A 130 -12.07 -2.97 0.62
CA ASP A 130 -12.36 -4.40 0.89
C ASP A 130 -13.50 -4.92 0.01
N ALA A 131 -13.16 -5.66 -1.04
CA ALA A 131 -14.12 -6.19 -2.01
C ALA A 131 -15.12 -7.18 -1.39
N ALA A 132 -14.72 -7.94 -0.36
CA ALA A 132 -15.62 -8.85 0.35
C ALA A 132 -16.72 -8.10 1.12
N THR A 133 -16.51 -6.82 1.41
CA THR A 133 -17.49 -5.94 2.07
C THR A 133 -17.91 -4.76 1.20
N GLY A 134 -17.92 -4.96 -0.12
CA GLY A 134 -18.48 -3.99 -1.07
C GLY A 134 -17.68 -2.70 -1.20
N GLY A 135 -16.37 -2.74 -0.92
CA GLY A 135 -15.47 -1.58 -1.00
C GLY A 135 -15.43 -0.75 0.28
N THR A 136 -15.82 -1.31 1.43
CA THR A 136 -15.61 -0.63 2.72
C THR A 136 -14.12 -0.35 2.89
N ILE A 137 -13.76 0.89 3.19
CA ILE A 137 -12.35 1.27 3.39
C ILE A 137 -11.85 0.61 4.68
N ARG A 138 -10.73 -0.09 4.58
CA ARG A 138 -10.01 -0.69 5.70
C ARG A 138 -8.63 -0.05 5.81
N MET A 139 -8.08 -0.08 7.02
CA MET A 139 -6.72 0.36 7.30
C MET A 139 -5.85 -0.86 7.58
N GLN A 140 -4.63 -0.86 7.04
CA GLN A 140 -3.63 -1.88 7.31
C GLN A 140 -2.37 -1.23 7.86
N VAL A 141 -1.78 -1.88 8.88
CA VAL A 141 -0.47 -1.53 9.41
C VAL A 141 0.42 -2.76 9.30
N ARG A 142 1.57 -2.62 8.66
CA ARG A 142 2.48 -3.72 8.38
C ARG A 142 3.92 -3.27 8.60
N GLU A 143 4.75 -4.15 9.14
CA GLU A 143 6.20 -3.90 9.13
C GLU A 143 6.69 -3.81 7.68
N VAL A 144 7.60 -2.87 7.43
CA VAL A 144 8.27 -2.72 6.13
C VAL A 144 9.43 -3.70 6.08
N GLU A 145 9.29 -4.71 5.22
CA GLU A 145 10.37 -5.66 4.94
C GLU A 145 11.28 -5.15 3.81
N TRP A 146 12.44 -5.78 3.64
CA TRP A 146 13.49 -5.28 2.76
C TRP A 146 14.10 -6.38 1.89
N GLU A 147 14.14 -6.14 0.59
CA GLU A 147 14.76 -7.03 -0.40
C GLU A 147 15.70 -6.21 -1.30
N ASP A 148 17.00 -6.53 -1.28
CA ASP A 148 18.05 -5.83 -2.03
C ASP A 148 18.07 -4.30 -1.83
N GLY A 149 17.76 -3.87 -0.59
CA GLY A 149 17.72 -2.45 -0.23
C GLY A 149 16.49 -1.70 -0.74
N TRP A 150 15.41 -2.41 -1.06
CA TRP A 150 14.11 -1.85 -1.43
C TRP A 150 13.02 -2.34 -0.47
N PRO A 151 12.03 -1.49 -0.13
CA PRO A 151 10.93 -1.89 0.72
C PRO A 151 10.03 -2.88 -0.03
N VAL A 152 9.47 -3.85 0.70
CA VAL A 152 8.49 -4.82 0.20
C VAL A 152 7.41 -5.11 1.25
N PHE A 153 6.21 -5.49 0.80
CA PHE A 153 5.12 -5.99 1.64
C PHE A 153 4.65 -7.37 1.14
N PRO A 154 5.28 -8.46 1.62
CA PRO A 154 4.97 -9.83 1.20
C PRO A 154 3.49 -10.21 1.44
N ALA A 155 2.95 -11.25 0.82
CA ALA A 155 1.59 -11.68 1.16
C ALA A 155 1.53 -12.18 2.60
N GLY A 156 0.57 -11.65 3.37
CA GLY A 156 0.15 -12.30 4.61
C GLY A 156 -0.54 -13.64 4.30
N PRO A 157 -0.59 -14.59 5.25
CA PRO A 157 -1.20 -15.91 5.03
C PRO A 157 -2.69 -15.85 4.66
N ASP A 158 -3.38 -14.75 4.97
CA ASP A 158 -4.81 -14.55 4.70
C ASP A 158 -5.08 -13.67 3.46
N GLU A 159 -4.05 -13.32 2.69
CA GLU A 159 -4.15 -12.45 1.50
C GLU A 159 -4.01 -13.24 0.18
N GLY A 160 -4.26 -14.56 0.20
CA GLY A 160 -4.08 -15.50 -0.93
C GLY A 160 -5.38 -15.96 -1.60
#